data_AF-A0A956ZJ64-F1
#
_entry.id   AF-A0A956ZJ64-F1
#
_cell.length_a   1.000
_cell.length_b   1.000
_cell.length_c   1.000
_cell.angle_alpha   90.00
_cell.angle_beta   90.00
_cell.angle_gamma   90.00
#
_symmetry.space_group_name_H-M   'P 1'
#
loop_
_entity.id
_entity.type
_entity.pdbx_description
1 polymer ?
#
loop_
_entity_poly.entity_id
_entity_poly.type
_entity_poly.pdbx_seq_one_letter_code
_entity_poly.pdbx_strand_id
1 'polypeptide(L)' 'MHIILARPRGFCAGVNMAIEALEQTIQTVGAPVYVYHEIVHNKH' A
#
# COMPACT_ATOMS: atom_id res chain seq x y z
N MET A 1 -15.26 -19.29 21.57
CA MET A 1 -15.17 -17.86 21.17
C MET A 1 -15.41 -17.77 19.67
N HIS A 2 -16.44 -17.05 19.23
CA HIS A 2 -16.74 -16.88 17.80
C HIS A 2 -16.20 -15.52 17.33
N ILE A 3 -15.32 -15.54 16.32
CA ILE A 3 -14.77 -14.33 15.68
C ILE A 3 -15.45 -14.16 14.33
N ILE A 4 -15.98 -12.96 14.07
CA ILE A 4 -16.60 -12.60 12.80
C ILE A 4 -15.79 -11.48 12.17
N LEU A 5 -15.44 -11.64 10.89
CA LEU A 5 -14.70 -10.64 10.14
C LEU A 5 -15.61 -9.98 9.11
N ALA A 6 -15.73 -8.65 9.18
CA ALA A 6 -16.52 -7.86 8.26
C ALA A 6 -16.04 -8.01 6.79
N ARG A 7 -16.96 -7.77 5.85
CA ARG A 7 -16.66 -7.69 4.41
C ARG A 7 -17.45 -6.53 3.79
N PRO A 8 -16.83 -5.73 2.88
CA PRO A 8 -15.40 -5.77 2.51
C PRO A 8 -14.52 -5.25 3.66
N ARG A 9 -13.27 -5.69 3.72
CA ARG A 9 -12.26 -5.20 4.67
C ARG A 9 -10.88 -5.21 4.00
N GLY A 10 -9.99 -4.33 4.44
CA GLY A 10 -8.65 -4.19 3.87
C GLY A 10 -8.56 -3.04 2.88
N PHE A 11 -7.68 -3.19 1.90
CA PHE A 11 -7.32 -2.13 0.97
C PHE A 11 -8.35 -1.95 -0.14
N CYS A 12 -8.58 -0.69 -0.52
CA CYS A 12 -9.32 -0.36 -1.72
C CYS A 12 -8.39 -0.36 -2.94
N ALA A 13 -8.97 -0.25 -4.13
CA ALA A 13 -8.22 -0.23 -5.38
C ALA A 13 -7.13 0.86 -5.41
N GLY A 14 -7.41 2.05 -4.88
CA GLY A 14 -6.44 3.16 -4.86
C GLY A 14 -5.24 2.90 -3.96
N VAL A 15 -5.44 2.27 -2.81
CA VAL A 15 -4.36 1.90 -1.88
C VAL A 15 -3.45 0.84 -2.53
N ASN A 16 -4.03 -0.20 -3.13
CA ASN A 16 -3.26 -1.23 -3.83
C ASN A 16 -2.43 -0.63 -4.97
N MET A 17 -3.06 0.19 -5.81
CA MET A 17 -2.40 0.83 -6.95
C MET A 17 -1.24 1.72 -6.51
N ALA A 18 -1.40 2.49 -5.42
CA ALA A 18 -0.34 3.35 -4.92
C ALA A 18 0.89 2.55 -4.45
N ILE A 19 0.66 1.47 -3.70
CA ILE A 19 1.72 0.59 -3.21
C ILE A 19 2.42 -0.10 -4.40
N GLU A 20 1.65 -0.66 -5.34
CA GLU A 20 2.19 -1.36 -6.51
C GLU A 20 3.03 -0.43 -7.40
N ALA A 21 2.58 0.81 -7.62
CA ALA A 21 3.33 1.79 -8.40
C ALA A 21 4.69 2.12 -7.76
N LEU A 22 4.75 2.22 -6.42
CA LEU A 22 6.01 2.44 -5.70
C LEU A 22 6.94 1.23 -5.82
N GLU A 23 6.42 0.01 -5.65
CA GLU A 23 7.19 -1.23 -5.80
C GLU A 23 7.78 -1.36 -7.21
N GLN A 24 6.96 -1.14 -8.24
CA GLN A 24 7.39 -1.17 -9.64
C GLN A 24 8.44 -0.09 -9.94
N THR A 25 8.28 1.11 -9.35
CA THR A 25 9.26 2.19 -9.50
C THR A 25 10.61 1.77 -8.92
N ILE A 26 10.64 1.26 -7.68
CA ILE A 26 11.86 0.79 -7.02
C ILE A 26 12.54 -0.32 -7.83
N GLN A 27 11.76 -1.27 -8.38
CA GLN A 27 12.30 -2.34 -9.23
C GLN A 27 12.91 -1.81 -10.53
N THR A 28 12.31 -0.78 -11.12
CA THR A 28 12.72 -0.24 -12.43
C THR A 28 13.92 0.69 -12.31
N VAL A 29 13.95 1.56 -11.30
CA VAL A 29 14.95 2.64 -11.19
C VAL A 29 15.99 2.40 -10.10
N GLY A 30 15.77 1.42 -9.22
CA GLY A 30 16.58 1.19 -8.03
C GLY A 30 16.31 2.20 -6.92
N ALA A 31 16.85 1.95 -5.73
CA ALA A 31 16.75 2.86 -4.59
C ALA A 31 17.88 3.92 -4.59
N PRO A 32 17.67 5.13 -4.04
CA PRO A 32 16.49 5.59 -3.31
C PRO A 32 15.37 6.15 -4.22
N VAL A 33 14.12 5.85 -3.86
CA VAL A 33 12.90 6.49 -4.40
C VAL A 33 12.30 7.34 -3.29
N TYR A 34 11.99 8.61 -3.61
CA TYR A 34 11.39 9.54 -2.66
C TYR A 34 9.88 9.64 -2.90
N VAL A 35 9.10 9.57 -1.83
CA VAL A 35 7.66 9.77 -1.84
C VAL A 35 7.35 11.09 -1.14
N TYR A 36 6.48 11.91 -1.74
CA TYR A 36 5.98 13.11 -1.09
C TYR A 36 4.90 12.72 -0.07
N HIS A 37 5.18 12.93 1.22
CA HIS A 37 4.38 12.48 2.36
C HIS A 37 4.28 10.93 2.47
N GLU A 38 3.45 10.46 3.39
CA GLU A 38 3.12 9.04 3.51
C GLU A 38 2.28 8.61 2.30
N ILE A 39 2.70 7.56 1.58
CA ILE A 39 1.97 7.04 0.42
C ILE A 39 0.56 6.54 0.79
N VAL A 40 0.46 5.98 1.99
CA VAL A 40 -0.78 5.58 2.68
C VAL A 40 -0.59 5.85 4.16
N HIS A 41 -1.66 6.23 4.88
CA HIS A 41 -1.61 6.42 6.33
C HIS A 41 -1.65 5.08 7.07
N ASN A 42 -0.60 4.27 6.88
CA ASN A 42 -0.38 3.01 7.57
C ASN A 42 1.09 2.96 8.02
N LYS A 43 1.31 2.65 9.30
CA LYS A 43 2.64 2.60 9.92
C LYS A 43 3.34 1.26 9.73
N HIS A 44 2.63 0.25 9.23
CA HIS A 44 3.11 -1.12 9.00
C HIS A 44 3.12 -1.41 7.51
#